data_AF-A0A812FS23-F1
#
_entry.id   AF-A0A812FS23-F1
#
_cell.length_a   1.000
_cell.length_b   1.000
_cell.length_c   1.000
_cell.angle_alpha   90.00
_cell.angle_beta   90.00
_cell.angle_gamma   90.00
#
_symmetry.space_group_name_H-M   'P 1'
#
loop_
_entity.id
_entity.type
_entity.pdbx_description
1 polymer ?
#
loop_
_entity_poly.entity_id
_entity_poly.type
_entity_poly.pdbx_seq_one_letter_code
_entity_poly.pdbx_strand_id
1 'polypeptide(L)' 'MLTDEGIVVLKGSQALTTAQPSLSKGCTKLRSNLEEKGILTPSGDHLVAVEDILFTSASQAAAVLLGYPCSGPELERHFW' A
#
# COMPACT_ATOMS: atom_id res chain seq x y z
N MET A 1 -18.17 -7.45 8.46
CA MET A 1 -18.72 -6.32 7.68
C MET A 1 -17.53 -5.66 7.01
N LEU A 2 -17.44 -5.71 5.68
CA LEU A 2 -16.43 -4.98 4.93
C LEU A 2 -17.07 -3.61 4.64
N THR A 3 -16.74 -2.59 5.44
CA THR A 3 -17.29 -1.25 5.23
C THR A 3 -16.67 -0.63 3.98
N ASP A 4 -17.51 0.04 3.21
CA ASP A 4 -17.25 0.74 1.94
C ASP A 4 -16.39 2.01 2.12
N GLU A 5 -15.83 2.24 3.31
CA GLU A 5 -15.19 3.49 3.71
C GLU A 5 -13.73 3.63 3.22
N GLY A 6 -13.21 2.60 2.57
CA GLY A 6 -11.81 2.53 2.20
C GLY A 6 -10.91 2.14 3.39
N ILE A 7 -9.60 2.12 3.15
CA ILE A 7 -8.57 1.80 4.15
C ILE A 7 -7.59 2.95 4.25
N VAL A 8 -7.37 3.45 5.45
CA VAL A 8 -6.32 4.43 5.73
C VAL A 8 -5.06 3.69 6.14
N VAL A 9 -3.98 3.90 5.38
CA VAL A 9 -2.63 3.50 5.75
C VAL A 9 -1.99 4.70 6.44
N LEU A 10 -1.59 4.52 7.69
CA LEU A 10 -1.05 5.61 8.50
C LEU A 10 0.37 5.97 8.07
N LYS A 11 0.73 7.23 8.26
CA LYS A 11 2.10 7.72 8.18
C LYS A 11 3.04 6.83 9.01
N GLY A 12 4.19 6.51 8.42
CA GLY A 12 5.20 5.61 9.00
C GLY A 12 5.00 4.15 8.60
N SER A 13 3.89 3.81 7.94
CA SER A 13 3.68 2.46 7.42
C SER A 13 4.73 2.10 6.38
N GLN A 14 5.20 0.86 6.45
CA GLN A 14 6.22 0.34 5.55
C GLN A 14 5.59 -0.33 4.33
N ALA A 15 6.24 -0.16 3.18
CA ALA A 15 5.91 -0.85 1.95
C ALA A 15 7.17 -1.53 1.42
N LEU A 16 7.03 -2.70 0.79
CA LEU A 16 8.16 -3.35 0.12
C LEU A 16 8.63 -2.50 -1.04
N THR A 17 9.94 -2.45 -1.30
CA THR A 17 10.54 -1.76 -2.45
C THR A 17 10.25 -2.46 -3.79
N THR A 18 10.02 -3.76 -3.77
CA THR A 18 9.73 -4.56 -4.98
C THR A 18 8.24 -4.87 -5.08
N ALA A 19 7.60 -4.36 -6.13
CA ALA A 19 6.28 -4.82 -6.54
C ALA A 19 6.42 -6.19 -7.24
N GLN A 20 5.60 -7.19 -6.87
CA GLN A 20 5.62 -8.43 -7.64
C GLN A 20 5.13 -8.17 -9.07
N PRO A 21 5.74 -8.81 -10.09
CA PRO A 21 5.36 -8.64 -11.49
C PRO A 21 3.93 -9.13 -11.81
N SER A 22 3.30 -9.87 -10.89
CA SER A 22 1.91 -10.33 -10.97
C SER A 22 0.88 -9.25 -10.63
N LEU A 23 1.31 -8.05 -10.20
CA LEU A 23 0.41 -6.94 -9.91
C LEU A 23 -0.31 -6.43 -11.16
N SER A 24 -1.59 -6.12 -11.00
CA SER A 24 -2.37 -5.49 -12.06
C SER A 24 -1.80 -4.11 -12.39
N LYS A 25 -1.77 -3.76 -13.68
CA LYS A 25 -1.20 -2.50 -14.20
C LYS A 25 -1.72 -1.25 -13.48
N GLY A 26 -2.96 -1.29 -12.97
CA GLY A 26 -3.56 -0.21 -12.21
C GLY A 26 -2.87 0.04 -10.86
N CYS A 27 -2.53 -1.03 -10.13
CA CYS A 27 -1.86 -0.91 -8.83
C CYS A 27 -0.41 -0.45 -8.99
N THR A 28 0.28 -0.92 -10.03
CA THR A 28 1.63 -0.43 -10.38
C THR A 28 1.61 1.07 -10.65
N LYS A 29 0.64 1.56 -11.43
CA LYS A 29 0.51 2.98 -11.75
C LYS A 29 0.21 3.84 -10.52
N LEU A 30 -0.68 3.37 -9.65
CA LEU A 30 -1.03 4.06 -8.40
C LEU A 30 0.20 4.15 -7.49
N ARG A 31 0.94 3.06 -7.35
CA ARG A 31 2.18 3.03 -6.58
C ARG A 31 3.24 3.99 -7.14
N SER A 32 3.52 3.95 -8.45
CA SER A 32 4.45 4.90 -9.07
C SER A 32 4.01 6.35 -8.86
N ASN A 33 2.71 6.64 -8.83
CA ASN A 33 2.22 7.99 -8.54
C ASN A 33 2.49 8.41 -7.09
N LEU A 34 2.38 7.50 -6.12
CA LEU A 34 2.71 7.78 -4.72
C LEU A 34 4.21 8.00 -4.52
N GLU A 35 5.06 7.23 -5.22
CA GLU A 35 6.51 7.41 -5.20
C GLU A 35 6.92 8.74 -5.87
N GLU A 36 6.32 9.08 -7.03
CA GLU A 36 6.57 10.33 -7.75
C GLU A 36 6.12 11.56 -6.94
N LYS A 37 5.02 11.44 -6.19
CA LYS A 37 4.56 12.48 -5.27
C LYS A 37 5.42 12.59 -4.01
N GLY A 38 6.34 11.66 -3.77
CA GLY A 38 7.12 11.60 -2.53
C GLY A 38 6.31 11.18 -1.31
N ILE A 39 5.13 10.58 -1.51
CA ILE A 39 4.28 10.04 -0.43
C ILE A 39 4.86 8.71 0.07
N LEU A 40 5.34 7.86 -0.85
CA LEU A 40 6.14 6.70 -0.53
C LEU A 40 7.60 7.01 -0.82
N THR A 41 8.42 7.02 0.22
CA THR A 41 9.84 7.38 0.11
C THR A 41 10.72 6.19 0.46
N PRO A 42 11.84 5.98 -0.24
CA PRO A 42 12.78 4.92 0.11
C PRO A 42 13.45 5.21 1.46
N SER A 43 13.43 4.21 2.33
CA SER A 43 14.04 4.18 3.65
C SER A 43 14.79 2.85 3.82
N GLY A 44 16.05 2.83 3.36
CA GLY A 44 16.86 1.60 3.33
C GLY A 44 16.27 0.58 2.36
N ASP A 45 15.88 -0.59 2.88
CA ASP A 45 15.38 -1.73 2.08
C ASP A 45 13.85 -1.69 1.83
N HIS A 46 13.13 -0.73 2.42
CA HIS A 46 11.69 -0.57 2.31
C HIS A 46 11.32 0.86 1.90
N LEU A 47 10.08 1.06 1.46
CA LEU A 47 9.47 2.37 1.31
C LEU A 47 8.69 2.72 2.60
N VAL A 48 8.57 4.00 2.92
CA VAL A 48 7.79 4.49 4.07
C VAL A 48 6.80 5.53 3.59
N ALA A 49 5.56 5.40 4.04
CA ALA A 49 4.52 6.41 3.88
C ALA A 49 4.85 7.64 4.74
N VAL A 50 5.05 8.80 4.13
CA VAL A 50 5.36 10.04 4.86
C VAL A 50 4.11 10.80 5.32
N GLU A 51 2.94 10.37 4.87
CA GLU A 51 1.61 10.87 5.23
C GLU A 51 0.58 9.74 5.19
N ASP A 52 -0.63 10.01 5.69
CA ASP A 52 -1.74 9.05 5.69
C ASP A 52 -2.31 8.89 4.28
N ILE A 53 -2.54 7.65 3.84
CA ILE A 53 -3.01 7.34 2.48
C ILE A 53 -4.36 6.64 2.56
N LEU A 54 -5.39 7.25 1.98
CA LEU A 54 -6.71 6.63 1.84
C LEU A 54 -6.76 5.79 0.55
N PHE A 55 -6.93 4.49 0.72
CA PHE A 55 -7.19 3.53 -0.35
C PHE A 55 -8.67 3.21 -0.44
N THR A 56 -9.17 2.92 -1.63
CA THR A 56 -10.59 2.60 -1.83
C THR A 56 -10.95 1.18 -1.38
N SER A 57 -9.95 0.32 -1.09
CA SER A 57 -10.15 -1.04 -0.59
C SER A 57 -8.88 -1.62 0.05
N ALA A 58 -9.04 -2.64 0.89
CA ALA A 58 -7.92 -3.38 1.50
C ALA A 58 -6.99 -4.01 0.45
N SER A 59 -7.56 -4.55 -0.62
CA SER A 59 -6.80 -5.16 -1.71
C SER A 59 -5.91 -4.15 -2.43
N GLN A 60 -6.37 -2.90 -2.55
CA GLN A 60 -5.59 -1.81 -3.14
C GLN A 60 -4.44 -1.39 -2.20
N ALA A 61 -4.70 -1.29 -0.90
CA ALA A 61 -3.67 -1.03 0.10
C ALA A 61 -2.60 -2.14 0.11
N ALA A 62 -3.02 -3.42 0.14
CA ALA A 62 -2.13 -4.57 0.09
C ALA A 62 -1.28 -4.59 -1.18
N ALA A 63 -1.90 -4.32 -2.34
CA ALA A 63 -1.20 -4.27 -3.62
C ALA A 63 -0.09 -3.20 -3.63
N VAL A 64 -0.32 -2.08 -2.95
CA VAL A 64 0.64 -0.95 -2.90
C VAL A 64 1.72 -1.20 -1.85
N LEU A 65 1.35 -1.65 -0.65
CA LEU A 65 2.26 -1.89 0.46
C LEU A 65 3.06 -3.19 0.31
N LEU A 66 2.37 -4.30 0.07
CA LEU A 66 2.93 -5.66 0.11
C LEU A 66 3.26 -6.21 -1.28
N GLY A 67 2.80 -5.55 -2.36
CA GLY A 67 3.10 -6.01 -3.70
C GLY A 67 2.20 -7.15 -4.19
N TYR A 68 1.16 -7.55 -3.44
CA TYR A 68 0.19 -8.56 -3.83
C TYR A 68 -1.21 -8.24 -3.26
N PRO A 69 -2.30 -8.63 -3.94
CA PRO A 69 -3.64 -8.49 -3.38
C PRO A 69 -3.77 -9.43 -2.19
N CYS A 70 -4.08 -8.88 -1.03
CA CYS A 70 -4.21 -9.63 0.21
C CYS A 70 -5.59 -9.34 0.82
N SER A 71 -6.21 -10.39 1.37
CA SER A 71 -7.52 -10.29 2.01
C SER A 71 -7.42 -9.42 3.27
N GLY A 72 -8.44 -8.60 3.56
CA GLY A 72 -8.47 -7.70 4.73
C GLY A 72 -7.88 -8.25 6.05
N PRO A 73 -8.19 -9.49 6.47
CA PRO A 73 -7.66 -10.07 7.71
C PRO A 73 -6.13 -10.20 7.78
N GLU A 74 -5.48 -10.31 6.61
CA GLU A 74 -4.03 -10.50 6.53
C GLU A 74 -3.30 -9.15 6.50
N LEU A 75 -3.97 -8.09 6.03
CA LEU A 75 -3.49 -6.71 6.19
C LEU A 75 -3.51 -6.27 7.67
N GLU A 76 -4.57 -6.63 8.41
CA GLU A 76 -4.72 -6.31 9.84
C GLU A 76 -3.61 -6.93 10.71
N ARG A 77 -3.04 -8.07 10.30
CA ARG A 77 -1.96 -8.74 11.03
C ARG A 77 -0.57 -8.11 10.86
N HIS A 78 -0.40 -7.13 9.98
CA HIS A 78 0.92 -6.54 9.69
C HIS A 78 1.04 -5.06 10.06
N PHE A 79 -0.07 -4.36 10.29
CA PHE A 79 -0.08 -2.89 10.38
C PHE A 79 -0.80 -2.29 11.60
N TRP A 80 -1.16 -3.11 12.59
CA TRP A 80 -1.64 -2.69 13.91
C TRP A 80 -0.77 -3.34 15.01
#